data_AF-H1LG14-F1
#
_entry.id   AF-H1LG14-F1
#
_cell.length_a   1.000
_cell.length_b   1.000
_cell.length_c   1.000
_cell.angle_alpha   90.00
_cell.angle_beta   90.00
_cell.angle_gamma   90.00
#
_symmetry.space_group_name_H-M   'P 1'
#
loop_
_entity.id
_entity.type
_entity.pdbx_description
1 polymer ?
#
loop_
_entity_poly.entity_id
_entity_poly.type
_entity_poly.pdbx_seq_one_letter_code
_entity_poly.pdbx_strand_id
1 'polypeptide(L)'
;MNSKTSNTIATGVIYALVAAVIGILVFLLGYILWTGIPHISWHFLTSAAQSFRAGGGVRDQLFNSMYLLVLTLIISFPIALGSGIYLSEYAPNNWFTGLIRTAVEVLSSLPSVVVGLFGYLLFVIQFNMGFSILAEQLH
;
A
#
# COMPACT_ATOMS: atom_id res chain seq x y z
N MET A 1 -31.13 18.97 25.02
CA MET A 1 -31.16 17.85 24.05
C MET A 1 -30.82 16.57 24.78
N ASN A 2 -31.65 15.53 24.66
CA ASN A 2 -31.45 14.26 25.36
C ASN A 2 -30.25 13.54 24.74
N SER A 3 -29.25 13.16 25.54
CA SER A 3 -28.01 12.51 25.08
C SER A 3 -28.29 11.24 24.26
N LYS A 4 -29.41 10.56 24.54
CA LYS A 4 -29.88 9.39 23.80
C LYS A 4 -30.29 9.71 22.36
N THR A 5 -30.98 10.83 22.12
CA THR A 5 -31.41 11.22 20.76
C THR A 5 -30.25 11.74 19.92
N SER A 6 -29.30 12.48 20.51
CA SER A 6 -28.10 12.92 19.79
C SER A 6 -27.19 11.76 19.40
N ASN A 7 -27.06 10.74 20.26
CA ASN A 7 -26.29 9.54 19.93
C ASN A 7 -26.91 8.76 18.77
N THR A 8 -28.23 8.52 18.79
CA THR A 8 -28.92 7.80 17.71
C THR A 8 -28.83 8.54 16.36
N ILE A 9 -28.94 9.87 16.36
CA ILE A 9 -28.79 10.68 15.14
C ILE A 9 -27.34 10.63 14.64
N ALA A 10 -26.35 10.80 15.53
CA ALA A 10 -24.94 10.73 15.17
C ALA A 10 -24.56 9.36 14.59
N THR A 11 -25.01 8.27 15.22
CA THR A 11 -24.82 6.91 14.71
C THR A 11 -25.50 6.71 13.35
N GLY A 12 -26.73 7.20 13.17
CA GLY A 12 -27.42 7.13 11.88
C GLY A 12 -26.69 7.86 10.75
N VAL A 13 -26.13 9.04 11.04
CA VAL A 13 -25.33 9.82 10.08
C VAL A 13 -24.04 9.07 9.71
N ILE A 14 -23.34 8.50 10.68
CA ILE A 14 -22.12 7.71 10.42
C ILE A 14 -22.44 6.51 9.53
N TYR A 15 -23.51 5.76 9.83
CA TYR A 15 -23.91 4.63 8.99
C TYR A 15 -24.30 5.05 7.57
N ALA A 16 -24.99 6.18 7.41
CA ALA A 16 -25.31 6.71 6.10
C ALA A 16 -24.06 7.09 5.29
N LEU A 17 -23.07 7.74 5.92
CA LEU A 17 -21.79 8.07 5.29
C LEU A 17 -21.00 6.80 4.89
N VAL A 18 -20.91 5.83 5.78
CA VAL A 18 -20.25 4.54 5.50
C VAL A 18 -20.96 3.82 4.35
N ALA A 19 -22.29 3.77 4.36
CA ALA A 19 -23.07 3.17 3.28
C ALA A 19 -22.87 3.89 1.95
N ALA A 20 -22.75 5.23 1.95
CA ALA A 20 -22.44 6.00 0.75
C ALA A 20 -21.04 5.69 0.20
N VAL A 21 -20.01 5.64 1.06
CA VAL A 21 -18.64 5.29 0.66
C VAL A 21 -18.57 3.88 0.10
N ILE A 22 -19.19 2.91 0.78
CA ILE A 22 -19.25 1.52 0.30
C ILE A 22 -20.02 1.44 -1.02
N GLY A 23 -21.15 2.15 -1.14
CA GLY A 23 -21.95 2.20 -2.36
C GLY A 23 -21.16 2.74 -3.56
N ILE A 24 -20.41 3.83 -3.35
CA ILE A 24 -19.52 4.39 -4.38
C ILE A 24 -18.43 3.39 -4.76
N LEU A 25 -17.80 2.74 -3.78
CA LEU A 25 -16.75 1.75 -4.03
C LEU A 25 -17.28 0.54 -4.82
N VAL A 26 -18.43 0.00 -4.42
CA VAL A 26 -19.08 -1.12 -5.12
C VAL A 26 -19.50 -0.72 -6.53
N PHE A 27 -20.05 0.48 -6.71
CA PHE A 27 -20.40 1.00 -8.03
C PHE A 27 -19.16 1.15 -8.92
N LEU A 28 -18.07 1.74 -8.39
CA LEU A 28 -16.81 1.90 -9.12
C LEU A 28 -16.23 0.54 -9.53
N LEU A 29 -16.11 -0.40 -8.58
CA LEU A 29 -15.61 -1.74 -8.86
C LEU A 29 -16.51 -2.46 -9.87
N GLY A 30 -17.83 -2.37 -9.71
CA GLY A 30 -18.80 -2.94 -10.63
C GLY A 30 -18.67 -2.39 -12.04
N TYR A 31 -18.51 -1.07 -12.18
CA TYR A 31 -18.27 -0.41 -13.46
C TYR A 31 -16.95 -0.88 -14.10
N ILE A 32 -15.85 -0.89 -13.33
CA ILE A 32 -14.55 -1.37 -13.81
C ILE A 32 -14.63 -2.82 -14.28
N LEU A 33 -15.30 -3.70 -13.52
CA LEU A 33 -15.46 -5.10 -13.88
C LEU A 33 -16.34 -5.27 -15.12
N TRP A 34 -17.46 -4.56 -15.20
CA TRP A 34 -18.37 -4.64 -16.34
C TRP A 34 -17.71 -4.19 -17.65
N THR A 35 -16.95 -3.09 -17.59
CA THR A 35 -16.21 -2.58 -18.76
C THR A 35 -14.93 -3.38 -19.03
N GLY A 36 -14.26 -3.87 -18.00
CA GLY A 36 -12.96 -4.52 -18.08
C GLY A 36 -13.01 -5.99 -18.46
N ILE A 37 -13.93 -6.78 -17.87
CA ILE A 37 -14.01 -8.25 -18.08
C ILE A 37 -14.08 -8.64 -19.57
N PRO A 38 -14.89 -7.98 -20.42
CA PRO A 38 -14.96 -8.31 -21.85
C PRO A 38 -13.64 -8.11 -22.61
N HIS A 39 -12.74 -7.27 -22.07
CA HIS A 39 -11.45 -6.94 -22.67
C HIS A 39 -10.28 -7.74 -22.07
N ILE A 40 -10.54 -8.59 -21.06
CA ILE A 40 -9.54 -9.52 -20.50
C ILE A 40 -9.31 -10.63 -21.53
N SER A 41 -8.32 -10.42 -22.39
CA SER A 41 -7.82 -11.42 -23.32
C SER A 41 -6.40 -11.82 -22.96
N TRP A 42 -5.96 -12.99 -23.41
CA TRP A 42 -4.55 -13.38 -23.29
C TRP A 42 -3.62 -12.34 -23.94
N HIS A 43 -4.09 -11.70 -25.02
CA HIS A 43 -3.39 -10.58 -25.64
C HIS A 43 -3.26 -9.40 -24.69
N PHE A 44 -4.31 -8.99 -23.98
CA PHE A 44 -4.27 -7.89 -22.99
C PHE A 44 -3.30 -8.16 -21.83
N LEU A 45 -3.17 -9.41 -21.38
CA LEU A 45 -2.24 -9.78 -20.31
C LEU A 45 -0.79 -9.84 -20.78
N THR A 46 -0.54 -10.15 -22.06
CA THR A 46 0.81 -10.36 -22.61
C THR A 46 1.30 -9.22 -23.51
N SER A 47 0.44 -8.27 -23.88
CA SER A 47 0.83 -7.10 -24.65
C SER A 47 1.43 -6.02 -23.75
N ALA A 48 2.36 -5.24 -24.31
CA ALA A 48 3.02 -4.16 -23.63
C ALA A 48 2.02 -3.07 -23.21
N ALA A 49 2.30 -2.42 -22.07
CA ALA A 49 1.47 -1.33 -21.60
C ALA A 49 1.68 -0.10 -22.49
N GLN A 50 0.61 0.39 -23.12
CA GLN A 50 0.65 1.62 -23.90
C GLN A 50 -0.17 2.70 -23.20
N SER A 51 0.51 3.72 -22.67
CA SER A 51 -0.12 4.82 -21.92
C SER A 51 -0.99 5.75 -22.77
N PHE A 52 -0.83 5.72 -24.10
CA PHE A 52 -1.41 6.74 -25.01
C PHE A 52 -2.31 6.16 -26.12
N ARG A 53 -2.50 4.83 -26.20
CA ARG A 53 -3.38 4.18 -27.19
C ARG A 53 -4.40 3.27 -26.50
N ALA A 54 -5.67 3.43 -26.87
CA ALA A 54 -6.71 2.48 -26.50
C ALA A 54 -6.36 1.09 -27.07
N GLY A 55 -6.21 0.10 -26.19
CA GLY A 55 -5.86 -1.29 -26.55
C GLY A 55 -4.48 -1.78 -26.08
N GLY A 56 -3.69 -0.95 -25.38
CA GLY A 56 -2.46 -1.42 -24.70
C GLY A 56 -2.74 -2.45 -23.60
N GLY A 57 -1.81 -3.38 -23.38
CA GLY A 57 -1.95 -4.42 -22.35
C GLY A 57 -1.51 -3.96 -20.97
N VAL A 58 -1.44 -4.91 -20.02
CA VAL A 58 -1.01 -4.65 -18.63
C VAL A 58 0.27 -5.39 -18.26
N ARG A 59 0.92 -6.05 -19.23
CA ARG A 59 2.07 -6.94 -18.97
C ARG A 59 3.17 -6.24 -18.20
N ASP A 60 3.58 -5.06 -18.65
CA ASP A 60 4.77 -4.39 -18.10
C ASP A 60 4.51 -3.89 -16.67
N GLN A 61 3.28 -3.43 -16.38
CA GLN A 61 2.87 -3.01 -15.04
C GLN A 61 2.73 -4.21 -14.09
N LEU A 62 2.16 -5.32 -14.57
CA LEU A 62 2.05 -6.56 -13.81
C LEU A 62 3.44 -7.14 -13.51
N PHE A 63 4.32 -7.18 -14.52
CA PHE A 63 5.69 -7.66 -14.37
C PHE A 63 6.49 -6.77 -13.43
N ASN A 64 6.40 -5.44 -13.54
CA ASN A 64 7.06 -4.52 -12.63
C ASN A 64 6.59 -4.71 -11.18
N SER A 65 5.28 -4.87 -10.98
CA SER A 65 4.71 -5.11 -9.64
C SER A 65 5.21 -6.43 -9.04
N MET A 66 5.23 -7.51 -9.82
CA MET A 66 5.76 -8.81 -9.39
C MET A 66 7.26 -8.77 -9.17
N TYR A 67 8.01 -8.11 -10.04
CA TYR A 67 9.44 -7.92 -9.91
C TYR A 67 9.81 -7.20 -8.61
N LEU A 68 9.15 -6.07 -8.33
CA LEU A 68 9.34 -5.32 -7.09
C LEU A 68 8.93 -6.12 -5.86
N LEU A 69 7.82 -6.87 -5.93
CA LEU A 69 7.38 -7.74 -4.84
C LEU A 69 8.42 -8.80 -4.52
N VAL A 70 8.90 -9.53 -5.54
CA VAL A 70 9.89 -10.60 -5.37
C VAL A 70 11.22 -10.04 -4.86
N LEU A 71 11.69 -8.93 -5.44
CA LEU A 71 12.92 -8.27 -4.99
C LEU A 71 12.81 -7.82 -3.53
N THR A 72 11.69 -7.18 -3.17
CA THR A 72 11.43 -6.74 -1.80
C THR A 72 11.37 -7.93 -0.84
N LEU A 73 10.76 -9.04 -1.24
CA LEU A 73 10.65 -10.24 -0.43
C LEU A 73 12.03 -10.90 -0.22
N ILE A 74 12.84 -11.05 -1.26
CA ILE A 74 14.18 -11.64 -1.15
C ILE A 74 15.08 -10.86 -0.20
N ILE A 75 14.98 -9.52 -0.18
CA ILE A 75 15.82 -8.68 0.68
C ILE A 75 15.21 -8.56 2.08
N SER A 76 13.93 -8.20 2.17
CA SER A 76 13.30 -7.86 3.45
C SER A 76 12.97 -9.09 4.29
N PHE A 77 12.61 -10.21 3.68
CA PHE A 77 12.23 -11.43 4.40
C PHE A 77 13.37 -12.00 5.27
N PRO A 78 14.59 -12.25 4.77
CA PRO A 78 15.66 -12.79 5.60
C PRO A 78 16.09 -11.80 6.70
N ILE A 79 16.08 -10.49 6.42
CA ILE A 79 16.41 -9.45 7.41
C ILE A 79 15.34 -9.42 8.52
N ALA A 80 14.06 -9.42 8.15
CA ALA A 80 12.95 -9.40 9.11
C ALA A 80 12.92 -10.68 9.95
N LEU A 81 13.06 -11.84 9.31
CA LEU A 81 13.09 -13.14 10.01
C LEU A 81 14.29 -13.23 10.95
N GLY A 82 15.49 -12.87 10.48
CA GLY A 82 16.71 -12.89 11.28
C GLY A 82 16.66 -11.92 12.45
N SER A 83 16.16 -10.71 12.23
CA SER A 83 16.00 -9.71 13.30
C SER A 83 14.94 -10.15 14.32
N GLY A 84 13.85 -10.76 13.88
CA GLY A 84 12.80 -11.30 14.75
C GLY A 84 13.30 -12.44 15.62
N ILE A 85 13.99 -13.43 15.03
CA ILE A 85 14.60 -14.55 15.77
C ILE A 85 15.66 -14.03 16.75
N TYR A 86 16.54 -13.14 16.32
CA TYR A 86 17.56 -12.55 17.18
C TYR A 86 16.95 -11.83 18.37
N LEU A 87 15.96 -10.97 18.12
CA LEU A 87 15.31 -10.20 19.17
C LEU A 87 14.54 -11.10 20.14
N SER A 88 13.94 -12.18 19.66
CA SER A 88 13.17 -13.12 20.47
C SER A 88 14.04 -14.05 21.32
N GLU A 89 15.07 -14.66 20.72
CA GLU A 89 15.78 -15.79 21.31
C GLU A 89 17.14 -15.40 21.91
N TYR A 90 17.84 -14.43 21.29
CA TYR A 90 19.23 -14.13 21.62
C TYR A 90 19.43 -12.76 22.27
N ALA A 91 18.47 -11.84 22.15
CA ALA A 91 18.66 -10.49 22.65
C ALA A 91 18.60 -10.43 24.18
N PRO A 92 19.64 -9.88 24.84
CA PRO A 92 19.65 -9.77 26.30
C PRO A 92 18.59 -8.78 26.79
N ASN A 93 18.01 -9.06 27.95
CA ASN A 93 17.04 -8.17 28.61
C ASN A 93 17.74 -6.94 29.20
N ASN A 94 17.96 -5.94 28.37
CA ASN A 94 18.49 -4.64 28.76
C ASN A 94 17.59 -3.50 28.23
N TRP A 95 17.87 -2.28 28.68
CA TRP A 95 17.06 -1.10 28.30
C TRP A 95 17.05 -0.85 26.79
N PHE A 96 18.14 -1.20 26.08
CA PHE A 96 18.27 -1.01 24.63
C PHE A 96 17.40 -2.01 23.85
N THR A 97 17.38 -3.29 24.25
CA THR A 97 16.45 -4.30 23.72
C THR A 97 15.00 -3.91 23.98
N GLY A 98 14.71 -3.36 25.16
CA GLY A 98 13.39 -2.82 25.49
C GLY A 98 12.97 -1.65 24.59
N LEU A 99 13.89 -0.74 24.29
CA LEU A 99 13.68 0.37 23.36
C LEU A 99 13.36 -0.14 21.95
N ILE A 100 14.15 -1.08 21.42
CA ILE A 100 13.93 -1.66 20.09
C ILE A 100 12.56 -2.35 20.02
N ARG A 101 12.21 -3.17 21.01
CA ARG A 101 10.90 -3.84 21.08
C ARG A 101 9.75 -2.83 21.05
N THR A 102 9.86 -1.77 21.85
CA THR A 102 8.87 -0.69 21.88
C THR A 102 8.77 0.02 20.53
N ALA A 103 9.90 0.32 19.89
CA ALA A 103 9.92 0.97 18.59
C ALA A 103 9.27 0.10 17.50
N VAL A 104 9.53 -1.21 17.48
CA VAL A 104 8.90 -2.17 16.56
C VAL A 104 7.39 -2.23 16.77
N GLU A 105 6.95 -2.25 18.03
CA GLU A 105 5.52 -2.29 18.37
C GLU A 105 4.81 -0.99 17.96
N VAL A 106 5.43 0.16 18.21
CA VAL A 106 4.91 1.46 17.74
C VAL A 106 4.86 1.50 16.22
N LEU A 107 5.93 1.11 15.52
CA LEU A 107 5.97 1.07 14.05
C LEU A 107 4.89 0.17 13.45
N SER A 108 4.59 -0.96 14.11
CA SER A 108 3.57 -1.92 13.68
C SER A 108 2.13 -1.41 13.93
N SER A 109 1.95 -0.52 14.90
CA SER A 109 0.66 0.13 15.18
C SER A 109 0.35 1.32 14.25
N LEU A 110 1.37 1.85 13.56
CA LEU A 110 1.20 3.01 12.69
C LEU A 110 0.35 2.64 11.45
N PRO A 111 -0.56 3.52 11.01
CA PRO A 111 -1.25 3.33 9.75
C PRO A 111 -0.26 3.26 8.58
N SER A 112 -0.49 2.34 7.64
CA SER A 112 0.38 2.15 6.47
C SER A 112 0.57 3.42 5.63
N VAL A 113 -0.45 4.29 5.58
CA VAL A 113 -0.40 5.60 4.91
C VAL A 113 0.70 6.50 5.50
N VAL A 114 0.85 6.51 6.82
CA VAL A 114 1.84 7.35 7.52
C VAL A 114 3.25 6.83 7.23
N VAL A 115 3.44 5.51 7.30
CA VAL A 115 4.73 4.86 7.00
C VAL A 115 5.13 5.10 5.54
N GLY A 116 4.17 4.99 4.61
CA GLY A 116 4.39 5.25 3.19
C GLY A 116 4.77 6.71 2.90
N LEU A 117 4.05 7.66 3.50
CA LEU A 117 4.36 9.08 3.35
C LEU A 117 5.72 9.44 3.96
N PHE A 118 6.04 8.90 5.14
CA PHE A 118 7.36 9.11 5.76
C PHE A 118 8.50 8.58 4.89
N GLY A 119 8.35 7.37 4.33
CA GLY A 119 9.30 6.80 3.39
C GLY A 119 9.49 7.69 2.15
N TYR A 120 8.40 8.20 1.58
CA TYR A 120 8.45 9.16 0.47
C TYR A 120 9.22 10.43 0.84
N LEU A 121 8.88 11.06 1.98
CA LEU A 121 9.55 12.29 2.43
C LEU A 121 11.04 12.06 2.67
N LEU A 122 11.42 10.94 3.28
CA LEU A 122 12.80 10.67 3.67
C LEU A 122 13.66 10.24 2.48
N PHE A 123 13.20 9.29 1.67
CA PHE A 123 14.00 8.77 0.55
C PHE A 123 13.94 9.64 -0.70
N VAL A 124 12.75 10.17 -1.04
CA VAL A 124 12.57 10.93 -2.28
C VAL A 124 12.94 12.40 -2.07
N ILE A 125 12.41 13.05 -1.03
CA ILE A 125 12.63 14.48 -0.82
C ILE A 125 13.96 14.74 -0.11
N GLN A 126 14.20 14.11 1.06
CA GLN A 126 15.36 14.44 1.88
C GLN A 126 16.66 13.91 1.28
N PHE A 127 16.71 12.63 0.88
CA PHE A 127 17.93 12.06 0.30
C PHE A 127 18.14 12.41 -1.18
N ASN A 128 17.20 13.11 -1.84
CA ASN A 128 17.26 13.41 -3.27
C ASN A 128 17.69 12.19 -4.11
N MET A 129 17.36 10.97 -3.65
CA MET A 129 17.62 9.75 -4.42
C MET A 129 16.83 9.75 -5.73
N GLY A 130 15.94 10.75 -5.89
CA GLY A 130 15.11 10.95 -7.05
C GLY A 130 14.10 9.81 -7.19
N PHE A 131 13.01 10.01 -7.89
CA PHE A 131 13.00 9.78 -9.33
C PHE A 131 14.35 10.12 -9.98
N SER A 132 15.33 9.22 -9.87
CA SER A 132 16.70 9.50 -10.35
C SER A 132 16.67 9.97 -11.82
N ILE A 133 17.57 10.87 -12.16
CA ILE A 133 17.59 11.85 -13.27
C ILE A 133 17.44 11.24 -14.70
N LEU A 134 17.42 9.92 -14.83
CA LEU A 134 17.05 9.18 -16.05
C LEU A 134 15.53 8.96 -16.23
N ALA A 135 14.72 9.20 -15.18
CA ALA A 135 13.30 8.87 -15.14
C ALA A 135 12.36 9.98 -15.65
N GLU A 136 12.79 11.24 -15.70
CA GLU A 136 11.98 12.35 -16.25
C GLU A 136 12.45 12.85 -17.63
N GLN A 137 13.65 12.49 -18.09
CA GLN A 137 14.16 12.99 -19.38
C GLN A 137 13.67 12.22 -20.61
N LEU A 138 12.77 11.22 -20.46
CA LEU A 138 12.30 10.42 -21.59
C LEU A 138 10.82 9.99 -21.56
N HIS A 139 9.93 10.73 -20.85
CA HIS A 139 8.49 10.68 -21.10
C HIS A 139 7.85 12.06 -21.02
#